data_AF-A0AAI9UQX7-F1
#
_entry.id   AF-A0AAI9UQX7-F1
#
_cell.length_a   1.000
_cell.length_b   1.000
_cell.length_c   1.000
_cell.angle_alpha   90.00
_cell.angle_beta   90.00
_cell.angle_gamma   90.00
#
_symmetry.space_group_name_H-M   'P 1'
#
loop_
_entity.id
_entity.type
_entity.pdbx_description
1 polymer ?
#
loop_
_entity_poly.entity_id
_entity_poly.type
_entity_poly.pdbx_seq_one_letter_code
_entity_poly.pdbx_strand_id
1 'polypeptide(L)'
;MHLAKDSVIKIGPHHVETTSGVTYPADTIIYATGFATQKWLYPMEIKGENGLNLHQVWDATGGAEAYKGTVVTGFPNFFILYGPNAATGQHSVIFHSECQINYTCRLLRQVLTGNDPAASIMVKPEAQRRDLAWVHDMLRYPVFNSGCQSWWMDPKTKKNTFIYPDPMFLY
;
A
#
# COMPACT_ATOMS: atom_id res chain seq x y z
N MET A 1 -28.62 3.43 -22.79
CA MET A 1 -27.35 3.07 -22.13
C MET A 1 -26.42 2.53 -23.19
N HIS A 2 -25.29 3.18 -23.43
CA HIS A 2 -24.29 2.73 -24.40
C HIS A 2 -23.09 2.18 -23.66
N LEU A 3 -22.71 0.94 -23.93
CA LEU A 3 -21.45 0.35 -23.46
C LEU A 3 -20.51 0.27 -24.65
N ALA A 4 -19.37 0.94 -24.57
CA ALA A 4 -18.36 0.95 -25.62
C ALA A 4 -17.07 0.29 -25.10
N LYS A 5 -16.49 -0.61 -25.90
CA LYS A 5 -15.13 -1.12 -25.71
C LYS A 5 -14.18 -0.35 -26.62
N ASP A 6 -14.15 0.97 -26.45
CA ASP A 6 -13.40 1.91 -27.27
C ASP A 6 -12.70 2.94 -26.37
N SER A 7 -11.44 3.25 -26.67
CA SER A 7 -10.63 4.15 -25.88
C SER A 7 -10.98 5.61 -26.18
N VAL A 8 -11.13 6.40 -25.12
CA VAL A 8 -11.27 7.86 -25.23
C VAL A 8 -9.93 8.47 -25.62
N ILE A 9 -9.91 9.28 -26.67
CA ILE A 9 -8.71 9.96 -27.15
C ILE A 9 -8.74 11.47 -26.88
N LYS A 10 -9.92 12.05 -26.75
CA LYS A 10 -10.08 13.49 -26.53
C LYS A 10 -11.41 13.80 -25.86
N ILE A 11 -11.36 14.76 -24.95
CA ILE A 11 -12.54 15.36 -24.33
C ILE A 11 -12.70 16.76 -24.93
N GLY A 12 -13.82 16.97 -25.63
CA GLY A 12 -14.24 18.26 -26.15
C GLY A 12 -15.16 19.00 -25.19
N PRO A 13 -15.59 20.22 -25.55
CA PRO A 13 -16.46 21.03 -24.70
C PRO A 13 -17.79 20.36 -24.31
N HIS A 14 -18.38 19.58 -25.22
CA HIS A 14 -19.69 18.93 -25.05
C HIS A 14 -19.71 17.49 -25.57
N HIS A 15 -18.54 16.86 -25.69
CA HIS A 15 -18.43 15.55 -26.29
C HIS A 15 -17.15 14.80 -25.89
N VAL A 16 -17.15 13.49 -26.15
CA VAL A 16 -15.99 12.60 -26.01
C VAL A 16 -15.72 11.93 -27.35
N GLU A 17 -14.49 12.03 -27.82
CA GLU A 17 -14.01 11.39 -29.06
C GLU A 17 -13.29 10.08 -28.71
N THR A 18 -13.51 9.06 -29.52
CA THR A 18 -12.95 7.71 -29.32
C THR A 18 -12.02 7.28 -30.45
N THR A 19 -11.25 6.21 -30.27
CA THR A 19 -10.27 5.75 -31.27
C THR A 19 -10.91 5.30 -32.58
N SER A 20 -12.16 4.82 -32.57
CA SER A 20 -12.89 4.47 -33.79
C SER A 20 -13.39 5.67 -34.60
N GLY A 21 -13.20 6.89 -34.09
CA GLY A 21 -13.72 8.13 -34.69
C GLY A 21 -15.17 8.46 -34.29
N VAL A 22 -15.78 7.66 -33.40
CA VAL A 22 -17.12 7.96 -32.86
C VAL A 22 -17.02 9.09 -31.83
N THR A 23 -17.97 10.02 -31.92
CA THR A 23 -18.15 11.13 -30.99
C THR A 23 -19.42 10.94 -30.18
N TYR A 24 -19.30 10.94 -28.86
CA TYR A 24 -20.42 10.86 -27.93
C TYR A 24 -20.70 12.24 -27.33
N PRO A 25 -21.89 12.83 -27.54
CA PRO A 25 -22.31 14.02 -26.81
C PRO A 25 -22.33 13.76 -25.31
N ALA A 26 -21.80 14.69 -24.52
CA ALA A 26 -21.74 14.58 -23.07
C ALA A 26 -21.75 15.96 -22.41
N ASP A 27 -22.72 16.19 -21.53
CA ASP A 27 -22.77 17.39 -20.68
C ASP A 27 -22.01 17.19 -19.36
N THR A 28 -21.73 15.94 -18.99
CA THR A 28 -21.02 15.58 -17.75
C THR A 28 -20.17 14.33 -17.97
N ILE A 29 -18.95 14.34 -17.44
CA ILE A 29 -18.00 13.24 -17.53
C ILE A 29 -17.59 12.83 -16.12
N ILE A 30 -17.75 11.54 -15.81
CA ILE A 30 -17.40 10.98 -14.50
C ILE A 30 -16.13 10.13 -14.65
N TYR A 31 -15.09 10.50 -13.93
CA TYR A 31 -13.84 9.73 -13.87
C TYR A 31 -13.94 8.65 -12.80
N ALA A 32 -14.21 7.41 -13.23
CA ALA A 32 -14.17 6.22 -12.39
C ALA A 32 -12.88 5.41 -12.60
N THR A 33 -11.73 6.09 -12.72
CA THR A 33 -10.43 5.51 -13.11
C THR A 33 -9.61 4.94 -11.96
N GLY A 34 -10.13 4.98 -10.73
CA GLY A 34 -9.47 4.41 -9.54
C GLY A 34 -8.38 5.33 -8.95
N PHE A 35 -7.35 4.71 -8.35
CA PHE A 35 -6.29 5.39 -7.59
C PHE A 35 -4.90 4.87 -7.94
N ALA A 36 -3.86 5.66 -7.63
CA ALA A 36 -2.46 5.26 -7.76
C ALA A 36 -2.01 4.39 -6.55
N THR A 37 -2.52 3.17 -6.46
CA THR A 37 -2.40 2.28 -5.29
C THR A 37 -0.99 1.80 -4.98
N GLN A 38 -0.07 1.85 -5.94
CA GLN A 38 1.33 1.46 -5.75
C GLN A 38 2.24 2.64 -5.34
N LYS A 39 1.72 3.87 -5.36
CA LYS A 39 2.44 5.08 -4.93
C LYS A 39 2.24 5.34 -3.44
N TRP A 40 2.74 4.43 -2.61
CA TRP A 40 2.64 4.51 -1.16
C TRP A 40 3.21 5.83 -0.62
N LEU A 41 2.48 6.50 0.26
CA LEU A 41 2.86 7.75 0.94
C LEU A 41 3.23 8.94 0.02
N TYR A 42 3.04 8.84 -1.29
CA TYR A 42 3.27 9.95 -2.21
C TYR A 42 2.30 11.11 -1.91
N PRO A 43 2.74 12.38 -1.93
CA PRO A 43 4.06 12.89 -2.32
C PRO A 43 5.03 13.14 -1.14
N MET A 44 4.82 12.51 0.02
CA MET A 44 5.63 12.77 1.21
C MET A 44 7.10 12.37 1.01
N GLU A 45 8.02 13.22 1.44
CA GLU A 45 9.45 12.90 1.52
C GLU A 45 9.80 12.51 2.95
N ILE A 46 10.18 11.24 3.14
CA ILE A 46 10.44 10.67 4.46
C ILE A 46 11.90 10.24 4.51
N LYS A 47 12.62 10.75 5.52
CA LYS A 47 14.05 10.48 5.76
C LYS A 47 14.20 9.71 7.08
N GLY A 48 14.93 8.60 7.01
CA GLY A 48 15.31 7.78 8.16
C GLY A 48 16.73 8.08 8.63
N GLU A 49 17.32 7.09 9.30
CA GLU A 49 18.70 7.15 9.77
C GLU A 49 19.68 7.46 8.64
N ASN A 50 20.70 8.26 8.93
CA ASN A 50 21.77 8.63 7.99
C ASN A 50 21.24 9.23 6.65
N GLY A 51 20.05 9.83 6.65
CA GLY A 51 19.46 10.45 5.47
C GLY A 51 18.81 9.47 4.48
N LEU A 52 18.61 8.20 4.87
CA LEU A 52 17.93 7.20 4.05
C LEU A 52 16.56 7.70 3.58
N ASN A 53 16.29 7.68 2.28
CA ASN A 53 14.99 8.05 1.75
C ASN A 53 14.09 6.81 1.62
N LEU A 54 12.87 6.88 2.14
CA LEU A 54 11.94 5.75 2.18
C LEU A 54 11.61 5.20 0.79
N HIS A 55 11.32 6.08 -0.17
CA HIS A 55 10.99 5.67 -1.55
C HIS A 55 12.18 5.00 -2.22
N GLN A 56 13.40 5.48 -1.99
CA GLN A 56 14.61 4.83 -2.52
C GLN A 56 14.82 3.42 -1.94
N VAL A 57 14.52 3.22 -0.65
CA VAL A 57 14.57 1.88 -0.01
C VAL A 57 13.53 0.94 -0.61
N TRP A 58 12.30 1.42 -0.81
CA TRP A 58 11.24 0.64 -1.45
C TRP A 58 11.52 0.35 -2.92
N ASP A 59 12.05 1.30 -3.68
CA ASP A 59 12.46 1.08 -5.07
C ASP A 59 13.55 0.00 -5.16
N ALA A 60 14.56 0.04 -4.28
CA ALA A 60 15.64 -0.93 -4.23
C ALA A 60 15.17 -2.36 -3.87
N THR A 61 14.04 -2.49 -3.17
CA THR A 61 13.44 -3.78 -2.78
C THR A 61 12.28 -4.21 -3.70
N GLY A 62 12.06 -3.48 -4.79
CA GLY A 62 11.07 -3.79 -5.82
C GLY A 62 9.62 -3.54 -5.39
N GLY A 63 9.39 -2.66 -4.42
CA GLY A 63 8.08 -2.25 -3.96
C GLY A 63 8.05 -1.94 -2.47
N ALA A 64 6.97 -1.31 -2.02
CA ALA A 64 6.84 -0.90 -0.63
C ALA A 64 6.81 -2.09 0.34
N GLU A 65 7.52 -1.93 1.45
CA GLU A 65 7.71 -2.94 2.49
C GLU A 65 7.63 -2.31 3.87
N ALA A 66 6.95 -2.97 4.80
CA ALA A 66 6.94 -2.62 6.21
C ALA A 66 6.71 -3.87 7.05
N TYR A 67 7.38 -3.97 8.21
CA TYR A 67 7.08 -5.01 9.19
C TYR A 67 5.68 -4.80 9.76
N LYS A 68 4.85 -5.85 9.69
CA LYS A 68 3.41 -5.77 10.02
C LYS A 68 2.67 -4.64 9.29
N GLY A 69 3.17 -4.22 8.13
CA GLY A 69 2.60 -3.08 7.41
C GLY A 69 2.63 -1.75 8.17
N THR A 70 3.39 -1.65 9.27
CA THR A 70 3.36 -0.50 10.18
C THR A 70 4.70 0.17 10.39
N VAL A 71 5.79 -0.59 10.61
CA VAL A 71 7.11 -0.01 10.94
C VAL A 71 8.15 -0.45 9.93
N VAL A 72 9.13 0.43 9.67
CA VAL A 72 10.16 0.20 8.64
C VAL A 72 11.55 0.28 9.27
N THR A 73 12.38 -0.73 9.00
CA THR A 73 13.79 -0.73 9.43
C THR A 73 14.53 0.46 8.82
N GLY A 74 15.39 1.11 9.61
CA GLY A 74 16.07 2.36 9.23
C GLY A 74 15.25 3.63 9.44
N PHE A 75 13.99 3.52 9.89
CA PHE A 75 13.10 4.66 10.16
C PHE A 75 12.61 4.60 11.61
N PRO A 76 13.43 5.02 12.59
CA PRO A 76 13.06 4.98 14.01
C PRO A 76 11.89 5.92 14.30
N ASN A 77 11.01 5.51 15.22
CA ASN A 77 9.80 6.25 15.64
C ASN A 77 8.86 6.64 14.48
N PHE A 78 8.96 5.95 13.33
CA PHE A 78 8.08 6.16 12.19
C PHE A 78 7.08 5.00 12.06
N PHE A 79 5.80 5.34 11.98
CA PHE A 79 4.69 4.40 11.95
C PHE A 79 3.73 4.74 10.80
N ILE A 80 3.36 3.73 10.04
CA ILE A 80 2.40 3.81 8.93
C ILE A 80 1.12 3.10 9.37
N LEU A 81 -0.02 3.79 9.29
CA LEU A 81 -1.32 3.14 9.40
C LEU A 81 -1.81 2.79 8.00
N TYR A 82 -2.39 1.60 7.86
CA TYR A 82 -2.79 1.03 6.58
C TYR A 82 -1.65 1.05 5.55
N GLY A 83 -0.47 0.60 5.95
CA GLY A 83 0.71 0.55 5.10
C GLY A 83 0.75 -0.67 4.16
N PRO A 84 1.93 -0.95 3.57
CA PRO A 84 2.10 -2.08 2.67
C PRO A 84 1.72 -3.41 3.34
N ASN A 85 1.11 -4.32 2.58
CA ASN A 85 0.66 -5.64 3.05
C ASN A 85 -0.30 -5.60 4.27
N ALA A 86 -1.02 -4.50 4.47
CA ALA A 86 -2.02 -4.30 5.53
C ALA A 86 -3.47 -4.40 5.03
N ALA A 87 -3.68 -4.30 3.71
CA ALA A 87 -5.03 -4.36 3.15
C ALA A 87 -5.51 -5.80 3.04
N THR A 88 -6.83 -5.99 2.90
CA THR A 88 -7.38 -7.32 2.71
C THR A 88 -8.50 -7.33 1.68
N GLY A 89 -8.67 -8.47 1.02
CA GLY A 89 -9.83 -8.73 0.18
C GLY A 89 -11.00 -9.39 0.93
N GLN A 90 -10.88 -9.68 2.23
CA GLN A 90 -11.84 -10.50 2.98
C GLN A 90 -12.40 -9.84 4.25
N HIS A 91 -11.75 -8.81 4.78
CA HIS A 91 -12.04 -8.23 6.08
C HIS A 91 -12.04 -6.69 6.04
N SER A 92 -12.51 -6.07 7.13
CA SER A 92 -12.62 -4.62 7.24
C SER A 92 -11.25 -3.95 7.44
N VAL A 93 -10.90 -3.01 6.57
CA VAL A 93 -9.74 -2.12 6.74
C VAL A 93 -9.76 -1.37 8.09
N ILE A 94 -10.95 -1.08 8.62
CA ILE A 94 -11.10 -0.38 9.90
C ILE A 94 -10.55 -1.24 11.04
N PHE A 95 -10.91 -2.53 11.07
CA PHE A 95 -10.43 -3.46 12.11
C PHE A 95 -8.90 -3.58 12.08
N HIS A 96 -8.32 -3.71 10.88
CA HIS A 96 -6.86 -3.75 10.74
C HIS A 96 -6.19 -2.46 11.25
N SER A 97 -6.78 -1.31 10.90
CA SER A 97 -6.28 -0.01 11.36
C SER A 97 -6.35 0.10 12.88
N GLU A 98 -7.41 -0.39 13.53
CA GLU A 98 -7.53 -0.44 14.99
C GLU A 98 -6.44 -1.33 15.62
N CYS A 99 -6.16 -2.50 15.04
CA CYS A 99 -5.04 -3.34 15.47
C CYS A 99 -3.69 -2.62 15.33
N GLN A 100 -3.45 -1.95 14.20
CA GLN A 100 -2.22 -1.17 13.97
C GLN A 100 -2.09 0.02 14.93
N ILE A 101 -3.19 0.71 15.24
CA ILE A 101 -3.24 1.78 16.24
C ILE A 101 -2.88 1.23 17.61
N ASN A 102 -3.51 0.12 18.02
CA ASN A 102 -3.22 -0.52 19.31
C ASN A 102 -1.76 -0.97 19.42
N TYR A 103 -1.21 -1.57 18.36
CA TYR A 103 0.21 -1.93 18.27
C TYR A 103 1.11 -0.70 18.39
N THR A 104 0.84 0.35 17.61
CA THR A 104 1.61 1.60 17.61
C THR A 104 1.57 2.28 18.98
N CYS A 105 0.40 2.41 19.60
CA CYS A 105 0.24 2.97 20.95
C CYS A 105 1.07 2.21 22.00
N ARG A 106 1.15 0.88 21.91
CA ARG A 106 2.00 0.08 22.82
C ARG A 106 3.48 0.41 22.66
N LEU A 107 3.94 0.64 21.42
CA LEU A 107 5.32 1.04 21.15
C LEU A 107 5.59 2.48 21.60
N LEU A 108 4.68 3.41 21.30
CA LEU A 108 4.82 4.82 21.70
C LEU A 108 4.93 4.98 23.23
N ARG A 109 4.19 4.18 24.01
CA ARG A 109 4.30 4.21 25.48
C ARG A 109 5.71 3.94 26.00
N GLN A 110 6.49 3.10 25.31
CA GLN A 110 7.88 2.80 25.70
C GLN A 110 8.83 3.99 25.48
N VAL A 111 8.47 4.92 24.59
CA VAL A 111 9.27 6.12 24.28
C VAL A 111 8.78 7.34 25.05
N LEU A 112 7.47 7.42 25.32
CA LEU A 112 6.86 8.63 25.87
C LEU A 112 6.62 8.60 27.39
N THR A 113 6.24 7.45 27.95
CA THR A 113 5.66 7.40 29.31
C THR A 113 6.15 6.22 30.15
N GLY A 114 7.21 5.52 29.74
CA GLY A 114 7.80 4.44 30.52
C GLY A 114 8.52 4.95 31.78
N ASN A 115 8.74 4.06 32.76
CA ASN A 115 9.59 4.38 33.92
C ASN A 115 11.06 4.63 33.53
N ASP A 116 11.48 4.11 32.37
CA ASP A 116 12.75 4.37 31.71
C ASP A 116 12.48 4.47 30.18
N PRO A 117 12.10 5.66 29.68
CA PRO A 117 11.70 5.80 28.29
C PRO A 117 12.85 5.57 27.31
N ALA A 118 12.64 4.70 26.32
CA ALA A 118 13.60 4.51 25.24
C ALA A 118 13.72 5.78 24.39
N ALA A 119 14.94 6.14 23.97
CA ALA A 119 15.16 7.29 23.09
C ALA A 119 14.50 7.12 21.70
N SER A 120 14.50 5.88 21.19
CA SER A 120 13.84 5.54 19.94
C SER A 120 13.49 4.06 19.89
N ILE A 121 12.54 3.71 19.03
CA ILE A 121 12.17 2.34 18.69
C ILE A 121 12.27 2.16 17.19
N MET A 122 12.89 1.05 16.80
CA MET A 122 13.00 0.62 15.42
C MET A 122 12.88 -0.90 15.35
N VAL A 123 12.19 -1.40 14.32
CA VAL A 123 12.16 -2.83 14.04
C VAL A 123 13.55 -3.31 13.61
N LYS A 124 13.97 -4.47 14.11
CA LYS A 124 15.25 -5.06 13.70
C LYS A 124 15.18 -5.53 12.23
N PRO A 125 16.24 -5.35 11.43
CA PRO A 125 16.25 -5.74 10.01
C PRO A 125 15.87 -7.21 9.77
N GLU A 126 16.33 -8.12 10.63
CA GLU A 126 16.03 -9.55 10.53
C GLU A 126 14.57 -9.88 10.85
N ALA A 127 13.91 -9.10 11.72
CA ALA A 127 12.51 -9.27 12.03
C ALA A 127 11.64 -8.86 10.83
N GLN A 128 11.93 -7.69 10.23
CA GLN A 128 11.26 -7.24 9.01
C GLN A 128 11.43 -8.24 7.87
N ARG A 129 12.66 -8.69 7.60
CA ARG A 129 12.95 -9.64 6.53
C ARG A 129 12.19 -10.96 6.68
N ARG A 130 12.14 -11.50 7.91
CA ARG A 130 11.43 -12.74 8.20
C ARG A 130 9.91 -12.60 8.04
N ASP A 131 9.34 -11.51 8.52
CA ASP A 131 7.90 -11.22 8.37
C ASP A 131 7.53 -11.09 6.88
N LEU A 132 8.29 -10.33 6.10
CA LEU A 132 8.05 -10.15 4.67
C LEU A 132 8.26 -11.43 3.87
N ALA A 133 9.28 -12.23 4.21
CA ALA A 133 9.49 -13.54 3.59
C ALA A 133 8.27 -14.45 3.83
N TRP A 134 7.74 -14.49 5.05
CA TRP A 134 6.53 -15.22 5.37
C TRP A 134 5.30 -14.66 4.64
N VAL A 135 5.11 -13.34 4.63
CA VAL A 135 3.99 -12.68 3.92
C VAL A 135 3.99 -13.07 2.45
N HIS A 136 5.13 -12.94 1.76
CA HIS A 136 5.21 -13.26 0.34
C HIS A 136 5.15 -14.76 0.04
N ASP A 137 5.59 -15.62 0.95
CA ASP A 137 5.40 -17.07 0.85
C ASP A 137 3.92 -17.44 0.91
N MET A 138 3.20 -16.88 1.89
CA MET A 138 1.78 -17.13 2.10
C MET A 138 0.91 -16.50 1.00
N LEU A 139 1.31 -15.35 0.45
CA LEU A 139 0.62 -14.72 -0.67
C LEU A 139 0.64 -15.57 -1.94
N ARG A 140 1.42 -16.65 -2.06
CA ARG A 140 1.37 -17.54 -3.23
C ARG A 140 0.08 -18.38 -3.31
N TYR A 141 -0.60 -18.60 -2.18
CA TYR A 141 -1.76 -19.48 -2.10
C TYR A 141 -3.12 -18.80 -2.37
N PRO A 142 -3.42 -17.58 -1.87
CA PRO A 142 -4.72 -16.96 -2.09
C PRO A 142 -4.88 -16.38 -3.50
N VAL A 143 -6.14 -16.27 -3.93
CA VAL A 143 -6.53 -15.74 -5.26
C VAL A 143 -6.06 -14.31 -5.53
N PHE A 144 -5.69 -13.57 -4.47
CA PHE A 144 -5.20 -12.20 -4.56
C PHE A 144 -3.83 -12.07 -5.23
N ASN A 145 -3.17 -13.19 -5.50
CA ASN A 145 -1.90 -13.25 -6.22
C ASN A 145 -1.95 -14.22 -7.42
N SER A 146 -3.13 -14.77 -7.76
CA SER A 146 -3.30 -15.78 -8.80
C SER A 146 -3.52 -15.14 -10.18
N GLY A 147 -2.44 -14.69 -10.83
CA GLY A 147 -2.36 -14.44 -12.29
C GLY A 147 -3.19 -13.30 -12.90
N CYS A 148 -4.22 -12.79 -12.21
CA CYS A 148 -4.99 -11.62 -12.63
C CYS A 148 -4.20 -10.34 -12.38
N GLN A 149 -4.12 -9.48 -13.41
CA GLN A 149 -3.57 -8.14 -13.23
C GLN A 149 -4.58 -7.29 -12.46
N SER A 150 -4.33 -7.11 -11.17
CA SER A 150 -5.08 -6.21 -10.29
C SER A 150 -4.22 -5.04 -9.84
N TRP A 151 -4.86 -4.03 -9.27
CA TRP A 151 -4.20 -2.86 -8.69
C TRP A 151 -3.41 -3.16 -7.41
N TRP A 152 -3.46 -4.40 -6.89
CA TRP A 152 -2.62 -4.86 -5.77
C TRP A 152 -1.19 -5.19 -6.17
N MET A 153 -0.99 -5.53 -7.44
CA MET A 153 0.28 -5.96 -7.98
C MET A 153 1.02 -4.76 -8.53
N ASP A 154 2.30 -4.63 -8.18
CA ASP A 154 3.16 -3.68 -8.87
C ASP A 154 3.25 -4.06 -10.37
N PRO A 155 3.00 -3.12 -11.30
CA PRO A 155 2.97 -3.44 -12.72
C PRO A 155 4.34 -3.87 -13.27
N LYS A 156 5.45 -3.44 -12.66
CA LYS A 156 6.82 -3.75 -13.07
C LYS A 156 7.34 -5.01 -12.38
N THR A 157 7.28 -5.05 -11.05
CA THR A 157 7.90 -6.12 -10.26
C THR A 157 6.98 -7.31 -10.04
N LYS A 158 5.68 -7.15 -10.31
CA LYS A 158 4.62 -8.13 -10.02
C LYS A 158 4.54 -8.49 -8.53
N LYS A 159 5.16 -7.70 -7.66
CA LYS A 159 5.09 -7.89 -6.21
C LYS A 159 3.74 -7.40 -5.71
N ASN A 160 3.06 -8.22 -4.91
CA ASN A 160 1.87 -7.78 -4.19
C ASN A 160 2.31 -7.03 -2.92
N THR A 161 2.17 -5.71 -2.95
CA THR A 161 2.51 -4.81 -1.81
C THR A 161 1.28 -4.42 -1.01
N PHE A 162 0.09 -4.96 -1.34
CA PHE A 162 -1.17 -4.47 -0.81
C PHE A 162 -1.77 -5.44 0.22
N ILE A 163 -1.84 -6.73 -0.12
CA ILE A 163 -2.64 -7.70 0.62
C ILE A 163 -1.86 -8.34 1.77
N TYR A 164 -2.53 -8.47 2.92
CA TYR A 164 -2.16 -9.37 4.01
C TYR A 164 -2.71 -10.78 3.74
N PRO A 165 -1.90 -11.84 3.84
CA PRO A 165 -2.28 -13.17 3.34
C PRO A 165 -3.17 -14.01 4.26
N ASP A 166 -3.31 -13.66 5.55
CA ASP A 166 -3.97 -14.49 6.57
C ASP A 166 -5.26 -13.83 7.09
N PRO A 167 -6.19 -14.56 7.74
CA PRO A 167 -7.35 -13.95 8.36
C PRO A 167 -6.97 -12.89 9.41
N MET A 168 -7.68 -11.76 9.41
CA MET A 168 -7.29 -10.61 10.25
C MET A 168 -7.34 -10.88 11.75
N PHE A 169 -8.10 -11.86 12.24
CA PHE A 169 -8.13 -12.18 13.66
C PHE A 169 -6.83 -12.86 14.16
N LEU A 170 -5.93 -13.26 13.24
CA LEU A 170 -4.59 -13.77 13.54
C LEU A 170 -3.50 -12.68 13.46
N TYR A 171 -3.87 -11.46 13.03
CA TYR A 171 -2.98 -10.31 12.91
C TYR A 171 -2.61 -9.73 14.28
#